data_AF-A0A7J3C9L0-F1
#
_entry.id   AF-A0A7J3C9L0-F1
#
_cell.length_a   1.000
_cell.length_b   1.000
_cell.length_c   1.000
_cell.angle_alpha   90.00
_cell.angle_beta   90.00
_cell.angle_gamma   90.00
#
_symmetry.space_group_name_H-M   'P 1'
#
loop_
_entity.id
_entity.type
_entity.pdbx_description
1 polymer ?
#
loop_
_entity_poly.entity_id
_entity_poly.type
_entity_poly.pdbx_seq_one_letter_code
_entity_poly.pdbx_strand_id
1 'polypeptide(L)'
;MKGDKMNNDLNLMVAGPQGSGINFTSDTFAKLMTREGYNVFTNAELFSTIKGEHSYFRVRVSKDIIRSYSERVDILIPLDAKSIILHREQLQKEGAIISEDKLNDPRFEAIPYREVLQNVATKFGKSLSELNVMKNTVALAGAVKMIGIEEDKLKKIISENFATRKNLAELNNAVVDEVFATFEPKRMFGLPKTTYTKKMLINSTQSVGMGKVYAGLKFQSYYPITPASDESNYLESIMEKYNFVVEQTEDEIAAINMAIAAANTGVRAATSTSGPGFSLMVEALSYAGMTETPVVIFYYQRAGPSTGMPTRHEQGDLKYALTAGHGEFPRVMIAPGDNTESFYDTIESFNIAERYQLPVIVLLDKAMAMSNTTVEPFDLSKVRIDRGKLILEETSNYLRYRFTDDGISPRSVPGVKGGLVTIAGDEHDEDGHIFTEDAGNRIKMMNKRMNKVSLVLKDLDESSKVNFYGNPKNK
;
A
#
# COMPACT_ATOMS: atom_id res chain seq x y z
N MET A 1 -2.44 -32.13 32.37
CA MET A 1 -3.24 -31.50 31.29
C MET A 1 -3.56 -30.07 31.71
N LYS A 2 -2.69 -29.11 31.37
CA LYS A 2 -2.99 -27.68 31.53
C LYS A 2 -3.78 -27.28 30.28
N GLY A 3 -4.99 -26.76 30.47
CA GLY A 3 -5.91 -26.48 29.37
C GLY A 3 -5.28 -25.57 28.33
N ASP A 4 -5.26 -26.04 27.08
CA ASP A 4 -4.98 -25.23 25.90
C ASP A 4 -6.00 -24.10 25.86
N LYS A 5 -5.61 -22.90 26.31
CA LYS A 5 -6.37 -21.70 26.03
C LYS A 5 -6.24 -21.44 24.53
N MET A 6 -7.18 -22.01 23.75
CA MET A 6 -7.39 -21.62 22.35
C MET A 6 -7.65 -20.12 22.34
N ASN A 7 -6.67 -19.37 21.86
CA ASN A 7 -6.80 -17.94 21.71
C ASN A 7 -7.19 -17.66 20.27
N ASN A 8 -8.24 -16.86 20.05
CA ASN A 8 -8.63 -16.47 18.70
C ASN A 8 -7.60 -15.56 18.03
N ASP A 9 -6.64 -15.03 18.79
CA ASP A 9 -5.69 -14.00 18.36
C ASP A 9 -4.25 -14.35 18.78
N LEU A 10 -3.37 -14.46 17.79
CA LEU A 10 -1.95 -14.77 17.92
C LEU A 10 -1.10 -13.65 17.32
N ASN A 11 -0.11 -13.18 18.09
CA ASN A 11 0.79 -12.11 17.69
C ASN A 11 2.24 -12.61 17.67
N LEU A 12 2.79 -12.76 16.47
CA LEU A 12 4.18 -13.12 16.25
C LEU A 12 5.01 -11.87 15.93
N MET A 13 6.14 -11.69 16.59
CA MET A 13 7.10 -10.64 16.29
C MET A 13 8.41 -11.24 15.82
N VAL A 14 8.91 -10.79 14.68
CA VAL A 14 10.27 -11.06 14.21
C VAL A 14 11.09 -9.78 14.37
N ALA A 15 12.23 -9.84 15.02
CA ALA A 15 13.04 -8.67 15.32
C ALA A 15 14.53 -8.94 15.11
N GLY A 16 15.27 -7.95 14.60
CA GLY A 16 16.70 -8.05 14.37
C GLY A 16 17.26 -6.90 13.53
N PRO A 17 18.54 -6.97 13.16
CA PRO A 17 19.15 -5.96 12.30
C PRO A 17 18.61 -6.04 10.88
N GLN A 18 18.40 -4.89 10.22
CA GLN A 18 17.97 -4.83 8.82
C GLN A 18 18.95 -5.62 7.93
N GLY A 19 18.39 -6.51 7.10
CA GLY A 19 19.15 -7.43 6.24
C GLY A 19 19.33 -8.85 6.80
N SER A 20 18.88 -9.14 8.02
CA SER A 20 18.96 -10.49 8.64
C SER A 20 17.87 -11.47 8.20
N GLY A 21 17.01 -11.10 7.25
CA GLY A 21 15.94 -11.97 6.75
C GLY A 21 14.60 -11.86 7.49
N ILE A 22 14.37 -10.76 8.21
CA ILE A 22 13.11 -10.47 8.95
C ILE A 22 11.91 -10.49 8.01
N ASN A 23 11.99 -9.78 6.88
CA ASN A 23 10.91 -9.73 5.89
C ASN A 23 10.56 -11.13 5.37
N PHE A 24 11.57 -11.95 5.05
CA PHE A 24 11.35 -13.32 4.60
C PHE A 24 10.58 -14.13 5.64
N THR A 25 10.97 -14.07 6.91
CA THR A 25 10.30 -14.79 7.99
C THR A 25 8.87 -14.33 8.16
N SER A 26 8.64 -13.01 8.25
CA SER A 26 7.32 -12.43 8.48
C SER A 26 6.38 -12.66 7.30
N ASP A 27 6.84 -12.49 6.06
CA ASP A 27 6.03 -12.70 4.86
C ASP A 27 5.72 -14.20 4.65
N THR A 28 6.68 -15.08 4.90
CA THR A 28 6.46 -16.54 4.82
C THR A 28 5.41 -16.97 5.85
N PHE A 29 5.52 -16.46 7.08
CA PHE A 29 4.54 -16.73 8.13
C PHE A 29 3.16 -16.16 7.78
N ALA A 30 3.07 -14.89 7.36
CA ALA A 30 1.81 -14.26 6.97
C ALA A 30 1.11 -14.99 5.81
N LYS A 31 1.88 -15.40 4.79
CA LYS A 31 1.37 -16.21 3.66
C LYS A 31 0.87 -17.58 4.11
N LEU A 32 1.62 -18.27 4.98
CA LEU A 32 1.22 -19.55 5.54
C LEU A 32 -0.13 -19.43 6.27
N MET A 33 -0.25 -18.46 7.18
CA MET A 33 -1.46 -18.28 7.97
C MET A 33 -2.68 -17.88 7.12
N THR A 34 -2.46 -17.09 6.06
CA THR A 34 -3.51 -16.77 5.08
C THR A 34 -4.00 -18.03 4.35
N ARG A 35 -3.09 -18.94 3.98
CA ARG A 35 -3.46 -20.23 3.34
C ARG A 35 -4.14 -21.21 4.27
N GLU A 36 -3.86 -21.10 5.56
CA GLU A 36 -4.59 -21.83 6.60
C GLU A 36 -5.96 -21.22 6.90
N GLY A 37 -6.39 -20.18 6.16
CA GLY A 37 -7.72 -19.57 6.20
C GLY A 37 -7.89 -18.47 7.26
N TYR A 38 -6.83 -18.11 7.97
CA TYR A 38 -6.86 -17.03 8.96
C TYR A 38 -6.81 -15.65 8.30
N ASN A 39 -7.28 -14.64 9.04
CA ASN A 39 -7.05 -13.24 8.72
C ASN A 39 -5.71 -12.80 9.30
N VAL A 40 -4.96 -12.04 8.53
CA VAL A 40 -3.61 -11.58 8.89
C VAL A 40 -3.54 -10.07 8.77
N PHE A 41 -2.85 -9.44 9.72
CA PHE A 41 -2.45 -8.04 9.68
C PHE A 41 -0.98 -7.95 10.07
N THR A 42 -0.14 -7.39 9.20
CA THR A 42 1.27 -7.15 9.51
C THR A 42 1.53 -5.69 9.83
N ASN A 43 2.54 -5.42 10.64
CA ASN A 43 3.09 -4.07 10.83
C ASN A 43 4.61 -4.15 10.76
N ALA A 44 5.21 -3.33 9.89
CA ALA A 44 6.65 -3.23 9.69
C ALA A 44 7.20 -1.91 10.28
N GLU A 45 8.13 -2.04 11.22
CA GLU A 45 8.84 -0.91 11.81
C GLU A 45 10.33 -1.00 11.49
N LEU A 46 10.77 -0.04 10.67
CA LEU A 46 12.09 0.05 10.08
C LEU A 46 12.69 1.43 10.33
N PHE A 47 14.02 1.53 10.33
CA PHE A 47 14.72 2.81 10.30
C PHE A 47 15.08 3.19 8.86
N SER A 48 15.36 4.47 8.64
CA SER A 48 15.77 5.03 7.35
C SER A 48 17.23 4.68 7.01
N THR A 49 17.55 3.39 7.09
CA THR A 49 18.86 2.79 6.86
C THR A 49 18.68 1.50 6.05
N ILE A 50 19.66 1.14 5.23
CA ILE A 50 19.55 -0.03 4.34
C ILE A 50 19.93 -1.33 5.08
N LYS A 51 20.90 -1.27 6.01
CA LYS A 51 21.36 -2.42 6.80
C LYS A 51 21.77 -2.00 8.21
N GLY A 52 21.71 -2.95 9.13
CA GLY A 52 22.37 -2.87 10.44
C GLY A 52 21.49 -2.36 11.57
N GLU A 53 20.62 -1.38 11.35
CA GLU A 53 19.74 -0.88 12.40
C GLU A 53 18.68 -1.89 12.82
N HIS A 54 18.22 -1.75 14.06
CA HIS A 54 17.20 -2.63 14.62
C HIS A 54 15.86 -2.42 13.91
N SER A 55 15.24 -3.52 13.52
CA SER A 55 13.93 -3.52 12.88
C SER A 55 13.08 -4.65 13.42
N TYR A 56 11.76 -4.49 13.31
CA TYR A 56 10.85 -5.56 13.70
C TYR A 56 9.59 -5.55 12.87
N PHE A 57 9.03 -6.74 12.71
CA PHE A 57 7.77 -6.98 12.02
C PHE A 57 6.85 -7.73 12.97
N ARG A 58 5.63 -7.24 13.11
CA ARG A 58 4.55 -7.91 13.81
C ARG A 58 3.64 -8.57 12.79
N VAL A 59 3.21 -9.78 13.07
CA VAL A 59 2.21 -10.52 12.30
C VAL A 59 1.13 -10.95 13.28
N ARG A 60 -0.02 -10.30 13.20
CA ARG A 60 -1.22 -10.66 13.96
C ARG A 60 -2.09 -11.58 13.12
N VAL A 61 -2.59 -12.64 13.74
CA VAL A 61 -3.35 -13.69 13.10
C VAL A 61 -4.60 -13.98 13.90
N SER A 62 -5.75 -13.99 13.25
CA SER A 62 -7.03 -14.30 13.90
C SER A 62 -7.98 -15.05 12.98
N LYS A 63 -8.89 -15.82 13.57
CA LYS A 63 -10.03 -16.40 12.84
C LYS A 63 -11.02 -15.30 12.40
N ASP A 64 -11.15 -14.26 13.22
CA ASP A 64 -12.04 -13.13 12.98
C ASP A 64 -11.34 -12.06 12.14
N ILE A 65 -12.12 -11.17 11.51
CA ILE A 65 -11.56 -10.06 10.73
C ILE A 65 -10.81 -9.11 11.69
N ILE A 66 -9.56 -8.81 11.35
CA ILE A 66 -8.69 -7.89 12.10
C ILE A 66 -8.32 -6.70 11.21
N ARG A 67 -8.28 -5.50 11.81
CA ARG A 67 -8.02 -4.23 11.12
C ARG A 67 -6.84 -3.44 11.69
N SER A 68 -6.13 -4.02 12.67
CA SER A 68 -5.02 -3.35 13.35
C SER A 68 -4.03 -4.35 13.89
N TYR A 69 -2.79 -3.88 14.08
CA TYR A 69 -1.80 -4.61 14.87
C TYR A 69 -2.13 -4.56 16.36
N SER A 70 -1.45 -5.39 17.14
CA SER A 70 -1.50 -5.37 18.61
C SER A 70 -0.08 -5.22 19.16
N GLU A 71 0.06 -4.52 20.28
CA GLU A 71 1.34 -4.39 20.98
C GLU A 71 1.71 -5.65 21.77
N ARG A 72 0.70 -6.44 22.16
CA ARG A 72 0.91 -7.75 22.80
C ARG A 72 1.68 -8.66 21.85
N VAL A 73 2.74 -9.30 22.36
CA VAL A 73 3.51 -10.33 21.65
C VAL A 73 3.31 -11.68 22.33
N ASP A 74 3.00 -12.70 21.54
CA ASP A 74 2.84 -14.09 21.99
C ASP A 74 4.08 -14.92 21.68
N ILE A 75 4.63 -14.77 20.48
CA ILE A 75 5.85 -15.44 20.04
C ILE A 75 6.85 -14.38 19.55
N LEU A 76 8.02 -14.33 20.15
CA LEU A 76 9.14 -13.48 19.74
C LEU A 76 10.20 -14.33 19.05
N ILE A 77 10.53 -13.98 17.80
CA ILE A 77 11.66 -14.48 17.02
C ILE A 77 12.74 -13.38 16.99
N PRO A 78 13.69 -13.39 17.95
CA PRO A 78 14.88 -12.56 17.91
C PRO A 78 15.92 -13.14 16.94
N LEU A 79 16.47 -12.32 16.06
CA LEU A 79 17.60 -12.68 15.19
C LEU A 79 18.94 -12.15 15.75
N ASP A 80 18.90 -11.40 16.85
CA ASP A 80 20.05 -10.97 17.64
C ASP A 80 19.71 -10.84 19.13
N ALA A 81 20.73 -10.74 19.98
CA ALA A 81 20.53 -10.58 21.43
C ALA A 81 19.87 -9.23 21.80
N LYS A 82 20.12 -8.17 21.01
CA LYS A 82 19.54 -6.84 21.22
C LYS A 82 18.00 -6.89 21.12
N SER A 83 17.46 -7.65 20.17
CA SER A 83 16.02 -7.83 19.99
C SER A 83 15.32 -8.42 21.21
N ILE A 84 15.99 -9.33 21.93
CA ILE A 84 15.47 -9.89 23.18
C ILE A 84 15.34 -8.78 24.22
N ILE A 85 16.40 -8.00 24.42
CA ILE A 85 16.44 -6.94 25.43
C ILE A 85 15.35 -5.89 25.16
N LEU A 86 15.17 -5.49 23.89
CA LEU A 86 14.22 -4.45 23.51
C LEU A 86 12.75 -4.87 23.64
N HIS A 87 12.42 -6.14 23.40
CA HIS A 87 11.03 -6.57 23.23
C HIS A 87 10.54 -7.57 24.29
N ARG A 88 11.41 -8.07 25.17
CA ARG A 88 11.03 -9.04 26.23
C ARG A 88 9.90 -8.58 27.16
N GLU A 89 9.74 -7.27 27.32
CA GLU A 89 8.70 -6.69 28.18
C GLU A 89 7.32 -6.66 27.51
N GLN A 90 7.28 -6.64 26.17
CA GLN A 90 6.04 -6.72 25.38
C GLN A 90 5.49 -8.15 25.29
N LEU A 91 6.33 -9.14 25.61
CA LEU A 91 5.99 -10.55 25.58
C LEU A 91 5.09 -10.93 26.77
N GLN A 92 3.99 -11.61 26.46
CA GLN A 92 3.05 -12.11 27.46
C GLN A 92 3.71 -13.07 28.46
N LYS A 93 3.09 -13.25 29.63
CA LYS A 93 3.58 -14.16 30.69
C LYS A 93 3.74 -15.60 30.19
N GLU A 94 2.78 -16.07 29.39
CA GLU A 94 2.79 -17.39 28.75
C GLU A 94 3.34 -17.35 27.32
N GLY A 95 3.97 -16.24 26.92
CA GLY A 95 4.59 -16.10 25.61
C GLY A 95 5.87 -16.93 25.48
N ALA A 96 6.43 -16.93 24.27
CA ALA A 96 7.65 -17.67 23.96
C ALA A 96 8.70 -16.83 23.24
N ILE A 97 9.97 -17.12 23.52
CA ILE A 97 11.15 -16.56 22.85
C ILE A 97 11.89 -17.70 22.18
N ILE A 98 12.01 -17.68 20.85
CA ILE A 98 12.70 -18.72 20.08
C ILE A 98 14.15 -18.31 19.87
N SER A 99 15.08 -19.00 20.53
CA SER A 99 16.49 -18.62 20.54
C SER A 99 17.39 -19.84 20.62
N GLU A 100 18.64 -19.69 20.17
CA GLU A 100 19.70 -20.67 20.40
C GLU A 100 20.14 -20.66 21.86
N ASP A 101 20.35 -19.46 22.42
CA ASP A 101 20.81 -19.28 23.79
C ASP A 101 19.66 -19.32 24.79
N LYS A 102 19.90 -19.96 25.94
CA LYS A 102 19.03 -19.95 27.10
C LYS A 102 19.45 -18.82 28.04
N LEU A 103 18.65 -17.76 28.14
CA LEU A 103 18.71 -16.88 29.30
C LEU A 103 17.90 -17.48 30.46
N ASN A 104 18.11 -16.98 31.68
CA ASN A 104 17.34 -17.39 32.86
C ASN A 104 15.93 -16.76 32.84
N ASP A 105 15.13 -17.12 31.83
CA ASP A 105 13.74 -16.71 31.66
C ASP A 105 12.96 -17.94 31.18
N PRO A 106 11.87 -18.33 31.89
CA PRO A 106 11.14 -19.56 31.58
C PRO A 106 10.52 -19.54 30.19
N ARG A 107 10.33 -18.37 29.57
CA ARG A 107 9.69 -18.18 28.25
C ARG A 107 10.56 -18.63 27.08
N PHE A 108 11.81 -19.01 27.31
CA PHE A 108 12.71 -19.48 26.25
C PHE A 108 12.34 -20.89 25.76
N GLU A 109 12.11 -20.99 24.45
CA GLU A 109 12.06 -22.22 23.67
C GLU A 109 13.40 -22.35 22.95
N ALA A 110 14.30 -23.15 23.52
CA ALA A 110 15.65 -23.29 23.01
C ALA A 110 15.71 -24.31 21.87
N ILE A 111 16.15 -23.87 20.70
CA ILE A 111 16.40 -24.73 19.54
C ILE A 111 17.89 -24.66 19.23
N PRO A 112 18.61 -25.79 19.10
CA PRO A 112 20.04 -25.77 18.86
C PRO A 112 20.35 -25.38 17.39
N TYR A 113 20.26 -24.08 17.07
CA TYR A 113 20.38 -23.58 15.69
C TYR A 113 21.65 -24.07 15.00
N ARG A 114 22.80 -23.99 15.67
CA ARG A 114 24.08 -24.46 15.12
C ARG A 114 24.07 -25.95 14.80
N GLU A 115 23.47 -26.78 15.66
CA GLU A 115 23.40 -28.24 15.44
C GLU A 115 22.50 -28.57 14.25
N VAL A 116 21.30 -27.99 14.23
CA VAL A 116 20.35 -28.12 13.10
C VAL A 116 21.01 -27.74 11.77
N LEU A 117 21.64 -26.57 11.72
CA LEU A 117 22.29 -26.09 10.50
C LEU A 117 23.52 -26.94 10.13
N GLN A 118 24.26 -27.45 11.12
CA GLN A 118 25.41 -28.32 10.88
C GLN A 118 25.00 -29.68 10.31
N ASN A 119 23.91 -30.27 10.80
CA ASN A 119 23.38 -31.55 10.30
C ASN A 119 22.96 -31.42 8.83
N VAL A 120 22.23 -30.35 8.49
CA VAL A 120 21.84 -30.07 7.11
C VAL A 120 23.05 -29.76 6.24
N ALA A 121 24.00 -28.95 6.73
CA ALA A 121 25.22 -28.63 5.99
C ALA A 121 26.00 -29.90 5.62
N THR A 122 26.18 -30.82 6.57
CA THR A 122 26.85 -32.12 6.34
C THR A 122 26.10 -32.95 5.31
N LYS A 123 24.76 -33.04 5.40
CA LYS A 123 23.93 -33.82 4.47
C LYS A 123 24.01 -33.33 3.02
N PHE A 124 24.19 -32.03 2.81
CA PHE A 124 24.24 -31.41 1.49
C PHE A 124 25.67 -31.07 1.00
N GLY A 125 26.70 -31.46 1.75
CA GLY A 125 28.10 -31.16 1.41
C GLY A 125 28.42 -29.66 1.40
N LYS A 126 27.79 -28.91 2.31
CA LYS A 126 27.90 -27.46 2.45
C LYS A 126 28.66 -27.07 3.71
N SER A 127 29.18 -25.85 3.75
CA SER A 127 29.76 -25.29 4.97
C SER A 127 28.67 -24.70 5.88
N LEU A 128 28.90 -24.74 7.20
CA LEU A 128 27.99 -24.08 8.16
C LEU A 128 27.85 -22.57 7.88
N SER A 129 28.91 -21.93 7.39
CA SER A 129 28.91 -20.51 7.04
C SER A 129 27.87 -20.18 5.95
N GLU A 130 27.73 -21.04 4.94
CA GLU A 130 26.73 -20.89 3.87
C GLU A 130 25.29 -20.98 4.40
N LEU A 131 25.06 -21.75 5.46
CA LEU A 131 23.73 -21.97 6.04
C LEU A 131 23.39 -21.01 7.19
N ASN A 132 24.34 -20.21 7.69
CA ASN A 132 24.10 -19.26 8.78
C ASN A 132 22.96 -18.26 8.49
N VAL A 133 22.73 -17.93 7.22
CA VAL A 133 21.62 -17.07 6.82
C VAL A 133 20.24 -17.70 7.03
N MET A 134 20.16 -19.02 7.24
CA MET A 134 18.93 -19.80 7.45
C MET A 134 18.55 -19.93 8.93
N LYS A 135 19.24 -19.25 9.85
CA LYS A 135 18.82 -19.16 11.27
C LYS A 135 17.39 -18.64 11.41
N ASN A 136 16.99 -17.74 10.51
CA ASN A 136 15.63 -17.22 10.43
C ASN A 136 14.61 -18.33 10.07
N THR A 137 14.97 -19.28 9.20
CA THR A 137 14.17 -20.46 8.85
C THR A 137 14.07 -21.44 10.01
N VAL A 138 15.16 -21.67 10.76
CA VAL A 138 15.14 -22.49 11.99
C VAL A 138 14.12 -21.92 12.98
N ALA A 139 14.19 -20.61 13.23
CA ALA A 139 13.29 -19.93 14.15
C ALA A 139 11.83 -19.97 13.69
N LEU A 140 11.60 -19.78 12.38
CA LEU A 140 10.27 -19.86 11.78
C LEU A 140 9.67 -21.26 11.92
N ALA A 141 10.44 -22.30 11.61
CA ALA A 141 10.00 -23.69 11.73
C ALA A 141 9.61 -24.02 13.18
N GLY A 142 10.41 -23.55 14.15
CA GLY A 142 10.09 -23.64 15.57
C GLY A 142 8.75 -22.99 15.92
N ALA A 143 8.53 -21.75 15.48
CA ALA A 143 7.27 -21.04 15.71
C ALA A 143 6.06 -21.77 15.10
N VAL A 144 6.21 -22.27 13.86
CA VAL A 144 5.15 -23.01 13.15
C VAL A 144 4.83 -24.33 13.86
N LYS A 145 5.85 -25.07 14.31
CA LYS A 145 5.66 -26.29 15.11
C LYS A 145 4.92 -26.00 16.42
N MET A 146 5.24 -24.91 17.10
CA MET A 146 4.56 -24.46 18.32
C MET A 146 3.09 -24.06 18.11
N ILE A 147 2.71 -23.64 16.90
CA ILE A 147 1.31 -23.34 16.55
C ILE A 147 0.54 -24.63 16.20
N GLY A 148 1.25 -25.73 15.93
CA GLY A 148 0.66 -27.01 15.55
C GLY A 148 0.28 -27.12 14.08
N ILE A 149 0.94 -26.35 13.21
CA ILE A 149 0.77 -26.46 11.75
C ILE A 149 1.71 -27.53 11.20
N GLU A 150 1.20 -28.31 10.24
CA GLU A 150 1.93 -29.40 9.59
C GLU A 150 3.15 -28.90 8.78
N GLU A 151 4.23 -29.66 8.84
CA GLU A 151 5.52 -29.38 8.20
C GLU A 151 5.39 -29.11 6.68
N ASP A 152 4.64 -29.95 5.98
CA ASP A 152 4.47 -29.89 4.52
C ASP A 152 3.88 -28.56 4.06
N LYS A 153 3.03 -27.94 4.89
CA LYS A 153 2.40 -26.66 4.58
C LYS A 153 3.41 -25.53 4.58
N LEU A 154 4.33 -25.51 5.55
CA LEU A 154 5.43 -24.54 5.59
C LEU A 154 6.39 -24.73 4.41
N LYS A 155 6.79 -25.98 4.14
CA LYS A 155 7.70 -26.32 3.03
C LYS A 155 7.14 -25.90 1.68
N LYS A 156 5.82 -26.02 1.49
CA LYS A 156 5.14 -25.53 0.28
C LYS A 156 5.31 -24.02 0.09
N ILE A 157 5.11 -23.21 1.14
CA ILE A 157 5.29 -21.74 1.05
C ILE A 157 6.75 -21.38 0.75
N ILE A 158 7.70 -22.01 1.46
CA ILE A 158 9.13 -21.78 1.25
C ILE A 158 9.52 -22.10 -0.19
N SER A 159 9.05 -23.23 -0.73
CA SER A 159 9.34 -23.64 -2.10
C SER A 159 8.85 -22.64 -3.14
N GLU A 160 7.70 -22.02 -2.91
CA GLU A 160 7.15 -21.01 -3.82
C GLU A 160 7.89 -19.67 -3.71
N ASN A 161 8.27 -19.25 -2.50
CA ASN A 161 9.08 -18.05 -2.31
C ASN A 161 10.44 -18.15 -3.03
N PHE A 162 10.97 -19.38 -3.20
CA PHE A 162 12.21 -19.67 -3.93
C PHE A 162 11.97 -20.41 -5.26
N ALA A 163 10.83 -20.20 -5.93
CA ALA A 163 10.47 -20.89 -7.18
C ALA A 163 11.54 -20.78 -8.28
N THR A 164 12.26 -19.65 -8.35
CA THR A 164 13.35 -19.42 -9.31
C THR A 164 14.73 -19.89 -8.81
N ARG A 165 14.84 -20.30 -7.53
CA ARG A 165 16.08 -20.71 -6.86
C ARG A 165 15.89 -22.04 -6.13
N LYS A 166 15.58 -23.11 -6.88
CA LYS A 166 15.23 -24.45 -6.35
C LYS A 166 16.21 -25.00 -5.31
N ASN A 167 17.51 -24.87 -5.52
CA ASN A 167 18.53 -25.34 -4.56
C ASN A 167 18.39 -24.67 -3.18
N LEU A 168 18.00 -23.39 -3.13
CA LEU A 168 17.76 -22.69 -1.86
C LEU A 168 16.45 -23.16 -1.21
N ALA A 169 15.43 -23.46 -2.01
CA ALA A 169 14.19 -24.05 -1.50
C ALA A 169 14.47 -25.39 -0.80
N GLU A 170 15.23 -26.28 -1.45
CA GLU A 170 15.58 -27.60 -0.93
C GLU A 170 16.36 -27.52 0.38
N LEU A 171 17.35 -26.62 0.46
CA LEU A 171 18.12 -26.40 1.69
C LEU A 171 17.24 -25.87 2.84
N ASN A 172 16.39 -24.88 2.57
CA ASN A 172 15.48 -24.36 3.59
C ASN A 172 14.46 -25.41 4.04
N ASN A 173 13.94 -26.21 3.11
CA ASN A 173 13.06 -27.33 3.45
C ASN A 173 13.77 -28.37 4.32
N ALA A 174 15.02 -28.73 4.01
CA ALA A 174 15.79 -29.65 4.86
C ALA A 174 16.04 -29.11 6.27
N VAL A 175 16.19 -27.78 6.42
CA VAL A 175 16.24 -27.12 7.74
C VAL A 175 14.91 -27.28 8.48
N VAL A 176 13.77 -27.14 7.79
CA VAL A 176 12.45 -27.38 8.39
C VAL A 176 12.35 -28.83 8.87
N ASP A 177 12.72 -29.81 8.05
CA ASP A 177 12.67 -31.25 8.39
C ASP A 177 13.44 -31.53 9.69
N GLU A 178 14.67 -31.01 9.78
CA GLU A 178 15.55 -31.21 10.93
C GLU A 178 14.97 -30.59 12.21
N VAL A 179 14.39 -29.38 12.12
CA VAL A 179 13.70 -28.75 13.27
C VAL A 179 12.49 -29.56 13.69
N PHE A 180 11.66 -30.00 12.74
CA PHE A 180 10.47 -30.78 13.05
C PHE A 180 10.80 -32.15 13.66
N ALA A 181 11.94 -32.75 13.33
CA ALA A 181 12.40 -34.00 13.92
C ALA A 181 13.03 -33.85 15.31
N THR A 182 13.72 -32.74 15.58
CA THR A 182 14.59 -32.61 16.77
C THR A 182 14.03 -31.70 17.87
N PHE A 183 13.21 -30.71 17.53
CA PHE A 183 12.71 -29.73 18.49
C PHE A 183 11.33 -30.10 19.02
N GLU A 184 11.23 -30.43 20.31
CA GLU A 184 9.93 -30.63 20.99
C GLU A 184 9.55 -29.38 21.80
N PRO A 185 8.48 -28.65 21.40
CA PRO A 185 8.11 -27.39 22.04
C PRO A 185 7.54 -27.60 23.45
N LYS A 186 7.94 -26.76 24.41
CA LYS A 186 7.35 -26.80 25.76
C LYS A 186 6.00 -26.09 25.84
N ARG A 187 5.72 -25.24 24.85
CA ARG A 187 4.51 -24.42 24.74
C ARG A 187 3.85 -24.59 23.39
N MET A 188 2.53 -24.65 23.40
CA MET A 188 1.71 -24.66 22.21
C MET A 188 0.82 -23.43 22.15
N PHE A 189 0.66 -22.88 20.96
CA PHE A 189 -0.16 -21.70 20.66
C PHE A 189 -1.29 -22.10 19.70
N GLY A 190 -2.19 -22.96 20.19
CA GLY A 190 -3.29 -23.48 19.39
C GLY A 190 -4.25 -22.38 18.92
N LEU A 191 -4.47 -22.34 17.61
CA LEU A 191 -5.47 -21.48 16.97
C LEU A 191 -6.74 -22.28 16.63
N PRO A 192 -7.93 -21.65 16.64
CA PRO A 192 -9.15 -22.31 16.23
C PRO A 192 -9.09 -22.74 14.76
N LYS A 193 -9.46 -23.99 14.48
CA LYS A 193 -9.56 -24.49 13.09
C LYS A 193 -10.44 -23.57 12.24
N THR A 194 -9.98 -23.31 11.03
CA THR A 194 -10.69 -22.52 10.03
C THR A 194 -11.00 -23.37 8.80
N THR A 195 -11.81 -22.82 7.90
CA THR A 195 -12.02 -23.37 6.56
C THR A 195 -11.33 -22.45 5.57
N TYR A 196 -10.54 -23.02 4.66
CA TYR A 196 -9.86 -22.21 3.66
C TYR A 196 -10.88 -21.43 2.84
N THR A 197 -10.67 -20.12 2.78
CA THR A 197 -11.37 -19.18 1.91
C THR A 197 -10.33 -18.50 1.05
N LYS A 198 -10.63 -18.30 -0.24
CA LYS A 198 -9.69 -17.68 -1.17
C LYS A 198 -9.51 -16.21 -0.81
N LYS A 199 -8.49 -15.89 -0.03
CA LYS A 199 -8.12 -14.52 0.36
C LYS A 199 -6.85 -14.05 -0.35
N MET A 200 -6.72 -12.75 -0.50
CA MET A 200 -5.49 -12.10 -0.95
C MET A 200 -4.76 -11.52 0.26
N LEU A 201 -3.43 -11.61 0.29
CA LEU A 201 -2.58 -10.94 1.27
C LEU A 201 -1.86 -9.81 0.55
N ILE A 202 -2.28 -8.58 0.78
CA ILE A 202 -1.81 -7.39 0.03
C ILE A 202 -1.67 -6.18 0.94
N ASN A 203 -0.91 -5.17 0.50
CA ASN A 203 -0.84 -3.85 1.13
C ASN A 203 -1.59 -2.79 0.29
N SER A 204 -1.59 -1.53 0.75
CA SER A 204 -2.29 -0.47 0.01
C SER A 204 -1.61 -0.12 -1.31
N THR A 205 -0.27 -0.20 -1.42
CA THR A 205 0.42 0.10 -2.68
C THR A 205 0.04 -0.87 -3.80
N GLN A 206 -0.09 -2.16 -3.49
CA GLN A 206 -0.63 -3.16 -4.42
C GLN A 206 -2.11 -2.95 -4.70
N SER A 207 -2.91 -2.62 -3.68
CA SER A 207 -4.36 -2.40 -3.84
C SER A 207 -4.65 -1.20 -4.75
N VAL A 208 -3.94 -0.10 -4.54
CA VAL A 208 -3.98 1.10 -5.38
C VAL A 208 -3.45 0.79 -6.77
N GLY A 209 -2.30 0.10 -6.90
CA GLY A 209 -1.76 -0.31 -8.19
C GLY A 209 -2.77 -1.13 -9.01
N MET A 210 -3.40 -2.13 -8.40
CA MET A 210 -4.49 -2.89 -9.01
C MET A 210 -5.67 -1.98 -9.39
N GLY A 211 -6.10 -1.12 -8.46
CA GLY A 211 -7.17 -0.14 -8.70
C GLY A 211 -6.89 0.75 -9.90
N LYS A 212 -5.67 1.25 -10.06
CA LYS A 212 -5.23 2.09 -11.19
C LYS A 212 -5.35 1.34 -12.52
N VAL A 213 -4.91 0.08 -12.55
CA VAL A 213 -5.04 -0.76 -13.75
C VAL A 213 -6.51 -0.94 -14.13
N TYR A 214 -7.36 -1.29 -13.17
CA TYR A 214 -8.80 -1.45 -13.41
C TYR A 214 -9.50 -0.14 -13.74
N ALA A 215 -9.01 0.98 -13.23
CA ALA A 215 -9.46 2.31 -13.59
C ALA A 215 -9.03 2.70 -15.02
N GLY A 216 -8.21 1.92 -15.71
CA GLY A 216 -7.75 2.25 -17.05
C GLY A 216 -6.64 3.30 -17.10
N LEU A 217 -5.79 3.37 -16.06
CA LEU A 217 -4.53 4.13 -16.08
C LEU A 217 -3.74 3.82 -17.35
N LYS A 218 -3.18 4.85 -18.00
CA LYS A 218 -2.21 4.68 -19.09
C LYS A 218 -0.88 5.36 -18.88
N PHE A 219 -0.78 6.27 -17.91
CA PHE A 219 0.48 6.97 -17.62
C PHE A 219 0.61 7.25 -16.13
N GLN A 220 1.73 6.84 -15.54
CA GLN A 220 2.13 7.25 -14.19
C GLN A 220 3.55 7.79 -14.22
N SER A 221 3.75 8.97 -13.65
CA SER A 221 5.07 9.54 -13.40
C SER A 221 5.32 9.62 -11.89
N TYR A 222 6.55 9.41 -11.44
CA TYR A 222 6.89 9.51 -10.03
C TYR A 222 8.37 9.82 -9.80
N TYR A 223 8.67 10.46 -8.67
CA TYR A 223 10.01 10.52 -8.11
C TYR A 223 10.08 9.56 -6.90
N PRO A 224 11.14 8.74 -6.75
CA PRO A 224 11.22 7.79 -5.65
C PRO A 224 11.19 8.48 -4.27
N ILE A 225 10.14 8.20 -3.49
CA ILE A 225 9.98 8.68 -2.11
C ILE A 225 9.27 7.64 -1.24
N THR A 226 9.82 7.33 -0.06
CA THR A 226 9.15 6.45 0.91
C THR A 226 7.89 7.14 1.48
N PRO A 227 6.73 6.47 1.59
CA PRO A 227 6.45 5.07 1.26
C PRO A 227 5.80 4.85 -0.12
N ALA A 228 5.76 5.87 -0.98
CA ALA A 228 5.03 5.86 -2.24
C ALA A 228 5.71 5.03 -3.36
N SER A 229 7.04 4.90 -3.36
CA SER A 229 7.78 4.23 -4.44
C SER A 229 7.31 2.80 -4.75
N ASP A 230 6.86 2.06 -3.74
CA ASP A 230 6.46 0.66 -3.90
C ASP A 230 5.21 0.50 -4.80
N GLU A 231 4.39 1.54 -4.89
CA GLU A 231 3.24 1.55 -5.81
C GLU A 231 3.70 1.63 -7.27
N SER A 232 4.63 2.52 -7.59
CA SER A 232 5.21 2.63 -8.94
C SER A 232 6.02 1.38 -9.29
N ASN A 233 6.83 0.85 -8.37
CA ASN A 233 7.56 -0.40 -8.56
C ASN A 233 6.62 -1.58 -8.88
N TYR A 234 5.46 -1.64 -8.22
CA TYR A 234 4.43 -2.63 -8.53
C TYR A 234 3.89 -2.45 -9.94
N LEU A 235 3.54 -1.22 -10.33
CA LEU A 235 3.02 -0.91 -11.66
C LEU A 235 4.05 -1.23 -12.77
N GLU A 236 5.32 -0.86 -12.59
CA GLU A 236 6.42 -1.19 -13.51
C GLU A 236 6.51 -2.70 -13.74
N SER A 237 6.38 -3.51 -12.69
CA SER A 237 6.46 -4.97 -12.80
C SER A 237 5.35 -5.60 -13.66
N ILE A 238 4.29 -4.85 -13.97
CA ILE A 238 3.14 -5.31 -14.77
C ILE A 238 2.83 -4.40 -15.97
N MET A 239 3.64 -3.37 -16.25
CA MET A 239 3.31 -2.33 -17.23
C MET A 239 3.20 -2.86 -18.66
N GLU A 240 4.11 -3.77 -19.06
CA GLU A 240 4.09 -4.41 -20.38
C GLU A 240 2.82 -5.26 -20.57
N LYS A 241 2.40 -5.96 -19.51
CA LYS A 241 1.25 -6.87 -19.55
C LYS A 241 -0.07 -6.12 -19.77
N TYR A 242 -0.20 -4.91 -19.23
CA TYR A 242 -1.44 -4.13 -19.26
C TYR A 242 -1.37 -2.88 -20.15
N ASN A 243 -0.25 -2.69 -20.86
CA ASN A 243 -0.02 -1.65 -21.86
C ASN A 243 -0.30 -0.23 -21.31
N PHE A 244 0.53 0.18 -20.36
CA PHE A 244 0.61 1.54 -19.82
C PHE A 244 2.08 1.91 -19.58
N VAL A 245 2.37 3.19 -19.35
CA VAL A 245 3.72 3.71 -19.11
C VAL A 245 3.87 4.11 -17.65
N VAL A 246 5.00 3.71 -17.05
CA VAL A 246 5.47 4.25 -15.76
C VAL A 246 6.82 4.90 -16.00
N GLU A 247 6.94 6.17 -15.61
CA GLU A 247 8.14 6.97 -15.83
C GLU A 247 8.70 7.46 -14.48
N GLN A 248 9.96 7.12 -14.21
CA GLN A 248 10.68 7.69 -13.08
C GLN A 248 11.30 9.03 -13.48
N THR A 249 10.87 10.12 -12.85
CA THR A 249 11.31 11.48 -13.17
C THR A 249 12.54 11.91 -12.35
N GLU A 250 13.09 13.07 -12.71
CA GLU A 250 14.22 13.72 -12.05
C GLU A 250 13.87 14.36 -10.71
N ASP A 251 12.63 14.83 -10.56
CA ASP A 251 12.05 15.39 -9.33
C ASP A 251 10.51 15.33 -9.36
N GLU A 252 9.87 15.74 -8.25
CA GLU A 252 8.40 15.77 -8.16
C GLU A 252 7.72 16.85 -9.01
N ILE A 253 8.43 17.92 -9.40
CA ILE A 253 7.90 18.96 -10.28
C ILE A 253 7.72 18.38 -11.68
N ALA A 254 8.73 17.68 -12.20
CA ALA A 254 8.65 16.94 -13.45
C ALA A 254 7.55 15.86 -13.38
N ALA A 255 7.45 15.13 -12.26
CA ALA A 255 6.45 14.08 -12.08
C ALA A 255 5.02 14.60 -12.31
N ILE A 256 4.60 15.63 -11.57
CA ILE A 256 3.22 16.14 -11.70
C ILE A 256 2.97 16.79 -13.06
N ASN A 257 3.94 17.52 -13.61
CA ASN A 257 3.78 18.16 -14.91
C ASN A 257 3.67 17.13 -16.06
N MET A 258 4.43 16.03 -16.01
CA MET A 258 4.26 14.92 -16.95
C MET A 258 2.89 14.27 -16.84
N ALA A 259 2.37 14.06 -15.63
CA ALA A 259 1.03 13.49 -15.43
C ALA A 259 -0.07 14.42 -15.99
N ILE A 260 0.03 15.73 -15.76
CA ILE A 260 -0.89 16.74 -16.33
C ILE A 260 -0.80 16.74 -17.86
N ALA A 261 0.40 16.74 -18.43
CA ALA A 261 0.60 16.68 -19.87
C ALA A 261 -0.02 15.41 -20.47
N ALA A 262 0.22 14.25 -19.85
CA ALA A 262 -0.40 13.00 -20.26
C ALA A 262 -1.93 13.06 -20.18
N ALA A 263 -2.51 13.59 -19.10
CA ALA A 263 -3.96 13.76 -18.97
C ALA A 263 -4.58 14.60 -20.10
N ASN A 264 -3.88 15.63 -20.56
CA ASN A 264 -4.29 16.46 -21.70
C ASN A 264 -4.30 15.71 -23.04
N THR A 265 -3.58 14.59 -23.16
CA THR A 265 -3.68 13.70 -24.33
C THR A 265 -4.95 12.82 -24.33
N GLY A 266 -5.73 12.85 -23.24
CA GLY A 266 -6.94 12.03 -23.10
C GLY A 266 -6.75 10.73 -22.33
N VAL A 267 -5.55 10.44 -21.86
CA VAL A 267 -5.32 9.27 -21.01
C VAL A 267 -5.66 9.55 -19.54
N ARG A 268 -6.00 8.50 -18.78
CA ARG A 268 -6.00 8.59 -17.32
C ARG A 268 -4.55 8.57 -16.82
N ALA A 269 -4.14 9.66 -16.19
CA ALA A 269 -2.80 9.85 -15.68
C ALA A 269 -2.80 10.12 -14.17
N ALA A 270 -1.73 9.69 -13.50
CA ALA A 270 -1.55 9.88 -12.07
C ALA A 270 -0.09 10.10 -11.71
N THR A 271 0.14 10.59 -10.48
CA THR A 271 1.44 10.55 -9.82
C THR A 271 1.30 10.01 -8.40
N SER A 272 2.42 9.64 -7.79
CA SER A 272 2.48 9.09 -6.44
C SER A 272 3.61 9.76 -5.66
N THR A 273 3.32 10.23 -4.46
CA THR A 273 4.25 11.06 -3.67
C THR A 273 3.98 11.00 -2.16
N SER A 274 4.77 11.74 -1.38
CA SER A 274 4.62 11.95 0.06
C SER A 274 4.85 13.43 0.41
N GLY A 275 4.84 13.81 1.70
CA GLY A 275 4.77 15.20 2.17
C GLY A 275 5.74 16.18 1.50
N PRO A 276 7.05 15.88 1.45
CA PRO A 276 8.02 16.74 0.78
C PRO A 276 7.72 16.92 -0.71
N GLY A 277 7.43 15.83 -1.41
CA GLY A 277 7.18 15.84 -2.84
C GLY A 277 5.87 16.54 -3.20
N PHE A 278 4.80 16.30 -2.43
CA PHE A 278 3.53 17.02 -2.59
C PHE A 278 3.73 18.53 -2.46
N SER A 279 4.60 18.98 -1.56
CA SER A 279 4.91 20.40 -1.42
C SER A 279 5.52 21.02 -2.67
N LEU A 280 6.33 20.26 -3.42
CA LEU A 280 6.91 20.68 -4.70
C LEU A 280 5.88 20.69 -5.84
N MET A 281 4.85 19.85 -5.75
CA MET A 281 3.80 19.73 -6.78
C MET A 281 2.76 20.87 -6.75
N VAL A 282 2.75 21.71 -5.72
CA VAL A 282 1.64 22.64 -5.44
C VAL A 282 1.39 23.66 -6.55
N GLU A 283 2.43 24.16 -7.22
CA GLU A 283 2.27 25.06 -8.35
C GLU A 283 1.52 24.38 -9.51
N ALA A 284 1.95 23.16 -9.87
CA ALA A 284 1.32 22.38 -10.92
C ALA A 284 -0.09 21.91 -10.52
N LEU A 285 -0.37 21.71 -9.23
CA LEU A 285 -1.71 21.45 -8.73
C LEU A 285 -2.65 22.64 -8.99
N SER A 286 -2.19 23.88 -8.74
CA SER A 286 -2.91 25.10 -9.13
C SER A 286 -3.13 25.15 -10.65
N TYR A 287 -2.11 24.82 -11.43
CA TYR A 287 -2.20 24.78 -12.89
C TYR A 287 -3.22 23.75 -13.40
N ALA A 288 -3.27 22.54 -12.82
CA ALA A 288 -4.28 21.53 -13.16
C ALA A 288 -5.70 21.99 -12.82
N GLY A 289 -5.89 22.69 -11.69
CA GLY A 289 -7.15 23.30 -11.32
C GLY A 289 -7.60 24.41 -12.28
N MET A 290 -6.67 25.27 -12.70
CA MET A 290 -6.92 26.35 -13.66
C MET A 290 -7.34 25.80 -15.03
N THR A 291 -6.60 24.82 -15.53
CA THR A 291 -6.78 24.23 -16.88
C THR A 291 -7.86 23.15 -16.93
N GLU A 292 -8.56 22.91 -15.81
CA GLU A 292 -9.57 21.87 -15.67
C GLU A 292 -9.04 20.48 -16.12
N THR A 293 -7.79 20.17 -15.78
CA THR A 293 -7.11 18.95 -16.21
C THR A 293 -7.38 17.81 -15.22
N PRO A 294 -7.91 16.65 -15.66
CA PRO A 294 -8.18 15.51 -14.78
C PRO A 294 -6.89 14.76 -14.43
N VAL A 295 -6.40 14.92 -13.20
CA VAL A 295 -5.21 14.22 -12.71
C VAL A 295 -5.45 13.71 -11.29
N VAL A 296 -4.94 12.51 -10.98
CA VAL A 296 -5.05 11.91 -9.63
C VAL A 296 -3.68 11.86 -8.97
N ILE A 297 -3.57 12.44 -7.78
CA ILE A 297 -2.34 12.47 -6.98
C ILE A 297 -2.51 11.53 -5.79
N PHE A 298 -1.70 10.47 -5.73
CA PHE A 298 -1.67 9.55 -4.60
C PHE A 298 -0.68 10.06 -3.57
N TYR A 299 -1.22 10.56 -2.46
CA TYR A 299 -0.46 11.25 -1.43
C TYR A 299 -0.35 10.35 -0.20
N TYR A 300 0.77 9.63 -0.11
CA TYR A 300 1.10 8.78 1.02
C TYR A 300 1.70 9.59 2.16
N GLN A 301 0.89 9.87 3.18
CA GLN A 301 1.29 10.64 4.35
C GLN A 301 2.33 9.87 5.19
N ARG A 302 3.32 10.60 5.69
CA ARG A 302 4.36 10.12 6.61
C ARG A 302 4.68 11.25 7.59
N ALA A 303 5.31 10.91 8.72
CA ALA A 303 5.60 11.89 9.75
C ALA A 303 6.46 13.06 9.25
N GLY A 304 5.92 14.28 9.36
CA GLY A 304 6.58 15.54 9.06
C GLY A 304 7.09 16.26 10.33
N PRO A 305 7.38 17.58 10.25
CA PRO A 305 7.51 18.41 9.04
C PRO A 305 8.85 18.22 8.32
N SER A 306 9.00 18.82 7.13
CA SER A 306 10.21 18.71 6.28
C SER A 306 10.51 17.24 5.96
N THR A 307 11.77 16.79 6.04
CA THR A 307 12.12 15.37 5.91
C THR A 307 11.36 14.50 6.91
N GLY A 308 11.14 15.04 8.12
CA GLY A 308 10.44 14.39 9.22
C GLY A 308 11.04 13.04 9.59
N MET A 309 10.18 12.04 9.75
CA MET A 309 10.58 10.64 9.96
C MET A 309 10.07 9.77 8.80
N PRO A 310 10.88 9.56 7.74
CA PRO A 310 10.44 8.93 6.49
C PRO A 310 9.77 7.55 6.63
N THR A 311 10.09 6.81 7.69
CA THR A 311 9.60 5.45 7.95
C THR A 311 8.52 5.38 9.04
N ARG A 312 8.00 6.52 9.51
CA ARG A 312 6.98 6.57 10.57
C ARG A 312 5.64 7.07 10.04
N HIS A 313 4.57 6.55 10.65
CA HIS A 313 3.19 6.87 10.29
C HIS A 313 2.77 8.20 10.93
N GLU A 314 2.03 9.00 10.16
CA GLU A 314 1.35 10.21 10.59
C GLU A 314 0.23 10.53 9.59
N GLN A 315 -0.81 11.24 10.04
CA GLN A 315 -1.89 11.77 9.21
C GLN A 315 -1.97 13.30 9.38
N GLY A 316 -0.81 13.96 9.22
CA GLY A 316 -0.61 15.38 9.52
C GLY A 316 -0.98 16.33 8.38
N ASP A 317 -1.20 15.82 7.17
CA ASP A 317 -1.19 16.63 5.94
C ASP A 317 -2.58 17.08 5.48
N LEU A 318 -3.66 16.62 6.11
CA LEU A 318 -5.05 16.83 5.66
C LEU A 318 -5.37 18.31 5.38
N LYS A 319 -5.11 19.20 6.34
CA LYS A 319 -5.41 20.63 6.20
C LYS A 319 -4.57 21.28 5.12
N TYR A 320 -3.32 20.87 4.98
CA TYR A 320 -2.44 21.37 3.94
C TYR A 320 -2.93 20.93 2.56
N ALA A 321 -3.26 19.65 2.37
CA ALA A 321 -3.81 19.14 1.12
C ALA A 321 -5.12 19.85 0.71
N LEU A 322 -5.98 20.21 1.68
CA LEU A 322 -7.20 20.98 1.45
C LEU A 322 -6.93 22.37 0.87
N THR A 323 -5.91 23.07 1.39
CA THR A 323 -5.63 24.47 1.06
C THR A 323 -4.42 24.65 0.15
N ALA A 324 -3.84 23.57 -0.35
CA ALA A 324 -2.67 23.62 -1.22
C ALA A 324 -3.00 24.26 -2.57
N GLY A 325 -2.14 25.18 -2.98
CA GLY A 325 -2.26 25.94 -4.22
C GLY A 325 -2.53 27.42 -3.94
N HIS A 326 -1.97 28.27 -4.80
CA HIS A 326 -2.33 29.68 -4.81
C HIS A 326 -3.64 29.89 -5.61
N GLY A 327 -4.44 30.88 -5.21
CA GLY A 327 -5.79 31.08 -5.74
C GLY A 327 -6.78 30.02 -5.22
N GLU A 328 -7.99 30.01 -5.78
CA GLU A 328 -9.00 29.00 -5.47
C GLU A 328 -9.34 28.20 -6.74
N PHE A 329 -9.49 26.90 -6.59
CA PHE A 329 -9.88 25.99 -7.66
C PHE A 329 -10.52 24.74 -7.03
N PRO A 330 -11.41 24.05 -7.76
CA PRO A 330 -12.00 22.82 -7.28
C PRO A 330 -10.95 21.72 -7.18
N ARG A 331 -10.97 20.98 -6.07
CA ARG A 331 -10.24 19.72 -5.89
C ARG A 331 -11.10 18.79 -5.05
N VAL A 332 -10.96 17.49 -5.26
CA VAL A 332 -11.61 16.47 -4.44
C VAL A 332 -10.55 15.71 -3.68
N MET A 333 -10.83 15.39 -2.42
CA MET A 333 -9.98 14.53 -1.61
C MET A 333 -10.72 13.29 -1.18
N ILE A 334 -10.04 12.15 -1.26
CA ILE A 334 -10.54 10.86 -0.81
C ILE A 334 -9.49 10.26 0.12
N ALA A 335 -9.92 9.64 1.22
CA ALA A 335 -9.02 9.06 2.21
C ALA A 335 -9.49 7.63 2.54
N PRO A 336 -9.00 6.62 1.81
CA PRO A 336 -9.38 5.23 2.05
C PRO A 336 -8.95 4.77 3.45
N GLY A 337 -9.82 4.05 4.16
CA GLY A 337 -9.57 3.55 5.51
C GLY A 337 -9.00 2.13 5.58
N ASP A 338 -9.09 1.35 4.49
CA ASP A 338 -8.47 0.03 4.39
C ASP A 338 -8.05 -0.33 2.94
N ASN A 339 -7.44 -1.50 2.76
CA ASN A 339 -6.93 -1.96 1.47
C ASN A 339 -8.05 -2.29 0.46
N THR A 340 -9.26 -2.60 0.95
CA THR A 340 -10.44 -2.82 0.08
C THR A 340 -10.96 -1.48 -0.43
N GLU A 341 -11.14 -0.51 0.47
CA GLU A 341 -11.48 0.87 0.11
C GLU A 341 -10.43 1.44 -0.85
N SER A 342 -9.13 1.24 -0.58
CA SER A 342 -8.03 1.72 -1.44
C SER A 342 -8.16 1.28 -2.90
N PHE A 343 -8.65 0.07 -3.16
CA PHE A 343 -8.88 -0.43 -4.52
C PHE A 343 -10.05 0.29 -5.21
N TYR A 344 -11.22 0.35 -4.56
CA TYR A 344 -12.42 0.93 -5.17
C TYR A 344 -12.35 2.46 -5.25
N ASP A 345 -11.83 3.11 -4.22
CA ASP A 345 -11.66 4.56 -4.15
C ASP A 345 -10.64 5.06 -5.17
N THR A 346 -9.63 4.26 -5.50
CA THR A 346 -8.71 4.55 -6.60
C THR A 346 -9.48 4.67 -7.92
N ILE A 347 -10.37 3.74 -8.21
CA ILE A 347 -11.16 3.72 -9.45
C ILE A 347 -12.10 4.92 -9.47
N GLU A 348 -12.78 5.17 -8.36
CA GLU A 348 -13.69 6.29 -8.23
C GLU A 348 -12.98 7.63 -8.33
N SER A 349 -11.74 7.73 -7.83
CA SER A 349 -10.91 8.94 -7.97
C SER A 349 -10.68 9.31 -9.43
N PHE A 350 -10.44 8.34 -10.32
CA PHE A 350 -10.32 8.61 -11.75
C PHE A 350 -11.65 8.99 -12.40
N ASN A 351 -12.75 8.37 -11.98
CA ASN A 351 -14.09 8.71 -12.46
C ASN A 351 -14.44 10.16 -12.09
N ILE A 352 -14.22 10.54 -10.84
CA ILE A 352 -14.43 11.91 -10.35
C ILE A 352 -13.52 12.89 -11.09
N ALA A 353 -12.22 12.57 -11.22
CA ALA A 353 -11.27 13.43 -11.92
C ALA A 353 -11.75 13.74 -13.35
N GLU A 354 -12.15 12.74 -14.13
CA GLU A 354 -12.60 12.92 -15.52
C GLU A 354 -14.00 13.50 -15.65
N ARG A 355 -14.96 13.08 -14.81
CA ARG A 355 -16.34 13.56 -14.85
C ARG A 355 -16.41 15.05 -14.56
N TYR A 356 -15.67 15.51 -13.55
CA TYR A 356 -15.70 16.91 -13.11
C TYR A 356 -14.53 17.73 -13.64
N GLN A 357 -13.53 17.12 -14.28
CA GLN A 357 -12.38 17.81 -14.86
C GLN A 357 -11.66 18.68 -13.82
N LEU A 358 -11.17 18.01 -12.77
CA LEU A 358 -10.49 18.61 -11.63
C LEU A 358 -9.41 17.65 -11.08
N PRO A 359 -8.41 18.18 -10.34
CA PRO A 359 -7.46 17.33 -9.63
C PRO A 359 -8.11 16.59 -8.45
N VAL A 360 -7.79 15.31 -8.30
CA VAL A 360 -8.21 14.48 -7.15
C VAL A 360 -6.98 14.08 -6.36
N ILE A 361 -7.04 14.21 -5.03
CA ILE A 361 -5.97 13.82 -4.11
C ILE A 361 -6.45 12.62 -3.30
N VAL A 362 -5.72 11.51 -3.37
CA VAL A 362 -6.00 10.30 -2.59
C VAL A 362 -5.02 10.26 -1.42
N LEU A 363 -5.53 10.53 -0.22
CA LEU A 363 -4.76 10.52 1.03
C LEU A 363 -4.65 9.08 1.54
N LEU A 364 -3.44 8.54 1.47
CA LEU A 364 -3.06 7.27 2.07
C LEU A 364 -2.05 7.54 3.18
N ASP A 365 -1.61 6.52 3.89
CA ASP A 365 -0.57 6.69 4.91
C ASP A 365 0.44 5.54 4.91
N LYS A 366 1.60 5.80 5.52
CA LYS A 366 2.70 4.84 5.65
C LYS A 366 2.29 3.55 6.34
N ALA A 367 1.35 3.58 7.29
CA ALA A 367 0.96 2.37 7.99
C ALA A 367 0.25 1.43 7.02
N MET A 368 -0.69 1.92 6.23
CA MET A 368 -1.37 1.11 5.20
C MET A 368 -0.42 0.66 4.09
N ALA A 369 0.52 1.51 3.66
CA ALA A 369 1.48 1.17 2.61
C ALA A 369 2.41 0.01 3.01
N MET A 370 2.80 -0.05 4.28
CA MET A 370 3.78 -1.03 4.78
C MET A 370 3.14 -2.20 5.55
N SER A 371 1.81 -2.22 5.67
CA SER A 371 1.07 -3.30 6.32
C SER A 371 0.42 -4.20 5.27
N ASN A 372 0.70 -5.49 5.33
CA ASN A 372 -0.02 -6.50 4.58
C ASN A 372 -1.25 -6.93 5.37
N THR A 373 -2.40 -6.97 4.71
CA THR A 373 -3.65 -7.43 5.30
C THR A 373 -4.32 -8.45 4.40
N THR A 374 -5.09 -9.35 5.01
CA THR A 374 -5.95 -10.25 4.25
C THR A 374 -7.21 -9.54 3.81
N VAL A 375 -7.47 -9.53 2.51
CA VAL A 375 -8.73 -9.04 1.93
C VAL A 375 -9.39 -10.13 1.11
N GLU A 376 -10.72 -10.04 1.00
CA GLU A 376 -11.45 -10.86 0.04
C GLU A 376 -11.10 -10.43 -1.40
N PRO A 377 -11.17 -11.34 -2.39
CA PRO A 377 -11.01 -11.01 -3.79
C PRO A 377 -11.95 -9.88 -4.19
N PHE A 378 -11.43 -8.87 -4.88
CA PHE A 378 -12.23 -7.73 -5.31
C PHE A 378 -13.36 -8.16 -6.27
N ASP A 379 -14.54 -7.59 -6.06
CA ASP A 379 -15.70 -7.81 -6.91
C ASP A 379 -15.66 -6.85 -8.09
N LEU A 380 -15.11 -7.34 -9.20
CA LEU A 380 -14.96 -6.57 -10.43
C LEU A 380 -16.29 -6.17 -11.06
N SER A 381 -17.41 -6.80 -10.69
CA SER A 381 -18.73 -6.42 -11.20
C SER A 381 -19.17 -5.03 -10.74
N LYS A 382 -18.60 -4.54 -9.62
CA LYS A 382 -18.82 -3.19 -9.07
C LYS A 382 -18.00 -2.11 -9.77
N VAL A 383 -17.02 -2.47 -10.58
CA VAL A 383 -16.14 -1.53 -11.28
C VAL A 383 -16.89 -0.89 -12.44
N ARG A 384 -16.87 0.44 -12.51
CA ARG A 384 -17.45 1.25 -13.60
C ARG A 384 -16.45 2.33 -13.99
N ILE A 385 -16.34 2.58 -15.29
CA ILE A 385 -15.46 3.59 -15.87
C ILE A 385 -16.33 4.71 -16.43
N ASP A 386 -16.22 5.88 -15.82
CA ASP A 386 -16.88 7.10 -16.27
C ASP A 386 -15.82 8.05 -16.86
N ARG A 387 -15.87 8.29 -18.17
CA ARG A 387 -14.94 9.18 -18.89
C ARG A 387 -15.43 10.63 -18.92
N GLY A 388 -16.57 10.94 -18.33
CA GLY A 388 -17.19 12.27 -18.35
C GLY A 388 -17.54 12.73 -19.77
N LYS A 389 -17.51 14.05 -19.99
CA LYS A 389 -17.81 14.68 -21.29
C LYS A 389 -16.61 14.67 -22.25
N LEU A 390 -15.92 13.53 -22.37
CA LEU A 390 -14.81 13.34 -23.31
C LEU A 390 -15.32 13.18 -24.74
N ILE A 391 -14.75 13.94 -25.68
CA ILE A 391 -15.03 13.88 -27.11
C ILE A 391 -13.84 13.24 -27.81
N LEU A 392 -14.09 12.14 -28.53
CA LEU A 392 -13.09 11.45 -29.37
C LEU A 392 -13.44 11.47 -30.86
N GLU A 393 -14.63 11.96 -31.20
CA GLU A 393 -15.14 12.04 -32.58
C GLU A 393 -14.94 13.46 -33.14
N GLU A 394 -15.00 13.59 -34.48
CA GLU A 394 -14.90 14.89 -35.15
C GLU A 394 -15.94 15.88 -34.61
N THR A 395 -15.50 17.10 -34.34
CA THR A 395 -16.34 18.16 -33.76
C THR A 395 -16.17 19.47 -34.51
N SER A 396 -17.12 20.39 -34.32
CA SER A 396 -17.11 21.71 -34.94
C SER A 396 -17.46 22.79 -33.92
N ASN A 397 -16.93 24.01 -34.11
CA ASN A 397 -17.08 25.14 -33.20
C ASN A 397 -16.68 24.80 -31.75
N TYR A 398 -15.70 23.92 -31.55
CA TYR A 398 -15.27 23.48 -30.22
C TYR A 398 -14.62 24.62 -29.43
N LEU A 399 -14.96 24.70 -28.15
CA LEU A 399 -14.44 25.67 -27.18
C LEU A 399 -14.11 24.89 -25.89
N ARG A 400 -12.83 24.82 -25.52
CA ARG A 400 -12.35 23.96 -24.42
C ARG A 400 -12.99 24.31 -23.07
N TYR A 401 -13.26 25.59 -22.83
CA TYR A 401 -13.78 26.13 -21.59
C TYR A 401 -15.19 26.71 -21.74
N ARG A 402 -15.97 26.16 -22.69
CA ARG A 402 -17.35 26.58 -22.95
C ARG A 402 -18.17 26.71 -21.67
N PHE A 403 -18.89 27.81 -21.52
CA PHE A 403 -19.88 27.97 -20.47
C PHE A 403 -21.05 27.00 -20.68
N THR A 404 -21.35 26.24 -19.63
CA THR A 404 -22.39 25.22 -19.62
C THR A 404 -23.17 25.34 -18.31
N ASP A 405 -24.41 24.89 -18.28
CA ASP A 405 -25.29 25.02 -17.11
C ASP A 405 -24.75 24.30 -15.86
N ASP A 406 -24.01 23.20 -16.07
CA ASP A 406 -23.37 22.43 -15.00
C ASP A 406 -21.90 22.81 -14.76
N GLY A 407 -21.36 23.76 -15.52
CA GLY A 407 -19.97 24.20 -15.46
C GLY A 407 -18.94 23.22 -16.03
N ILE A 408 -19.36 22.06 -16.54
CA ILE A 408 -18.49 21.04 -17.15
C ILE A 408 -18.47 21.22 -18.67
N SER A 409 -17.40 21.81 -19.18
CA SER A 409 -17.17 21.96 -20.62
C SER A 409 -16.86 20.61 -21.28
N PRO A 410 -17.33 20.34 -22.51
CA PRO A 410 -16.87 19.17 -23.25
C PRO A 410 -15.36 19.19 -23.47
N ARG A 411 -14.70 18.04 -23.35
CA ARG A 411 -13.23 17.93 -23.41
C ARG A 411 -12.80 17.14 -24.64
N SER A 412 -12.15 17.80 -25.59
CA SER A 412 -11.45 17.19 -26.72
C SER A 412 -10.00 16.86 -26.35
N VAL A 413 -9.32 16.11 -27.21
CA VAL A 413 -7.92 15.69 -27.05
C VAL A 413 -7.13 15.93 -28.35
N PRO A 414 -5.79 16.07 -28.29
CA PRO A 414 -4.96 16.16 -29.47
C PRO A 414 -5.23 15.03 -30.48
N GLY A 415 -5.33 15.41 -31.76
CA GLY A 415 -5.62 14.48 -32.86
C GLY A 415 -7.10 14.39 -33.27
N VAL A 416 -8.03 14.92 -32.47
CA VAL A 416 -9.45 15.01 -32.84
C VAL A 416 -9.68 16.16 -33.83
N LYS A 417 -10.23 15.85 -35.01
CA LYS A 417 -10.49 16.85 -36.06
C LYS A 417 -11.53 17.88 -35.59
N GLY A 418 -11.18 19.16 -35.75
CA GLY A 418 -12.01 20.30 -35.34
C GLY A 418 -12.12 20.51 -33.82
N GLY A 419 -11.41 19.71 -33.01
CA GLY A 419 -11.36 19.82 -31.56
C GLY A 419 -10.04 20.42 -31.05
N LEU A 420 -9.64 21.57 -31.61
CA LEU A 420 -8.41 22.28 -31.21
C LEU A 420 -8.48 22.67 -29.73
N VAL A 421 -7.45 22.36 -28.96
CA VAL A 421 -7.38 22.68 -27.53
C VAL A 421 -6.25 23.66 -27.29
N THR A 422 -6.58 24.84 -26.75
CA THR A 422 -5.62 25.80 -26.22
C THR A 422 -5.62 25.72 -24.69
N ILE A 423 -4.43 25.65 -24.09
CA ILE A 423 -4.26 25.49 -22.64
C ILE A 423 -3.28 26.55 -22.16
N ALA A 424 -3.70 27.38 -21.20
CA ALA A 424 -2.91 28.44 -20.60
C ALA A 424 -3.08 28.45 -19.07
N GLY A 425 -2.02 28.83 -18.35
CA GLY A 425 -2.06 29.00 -16.88
C GLY A 425 -2.66 30.33 -16.45
N ASP A 426 -2.62 31.33 -17.33
CA ASP A 426 -3.34 32.58 -17.21
C ASP A 426 -4.85 32.37 -17.25
N GLU A 427 -5.61 33.32 -16.70
CA GLU A 427 -7.05 33.34 -16.91
C GLU A 427 -7.37 33.48 -18.41
N HIS A 428 -8.39 32.76 -18.85
CA HIS A 428 -8.68 32.58 -20.27
C HIS A 428 -10.17 32.68 -20.58
N ASP A 429 -10.50 32.86 -21.85
CA ASP A 429 -11.86 32.81 -22.36
C ASP A 429 -12.32 31.36 -22.67
N GLU A 430 -13.50 31.19 -23.29
CA GLU A 430 -14.04 29.86 -23.63
C GLU A 430 -13.16 29.07 -24.61
N ASP A 431 -12.34 29.76 -25.42
CA ASP A 431 -11.44 29.16 -26.41
C ASP A 431 -10.06 28.83 -25.80
N GLY A 432 -9.77 29.33 -24.59
CA GLY A 432 -8.51 29.12 -23.90
C GLY A 432 -7.45 30.18 -24.21
N HIS A 433 -7.82 31.27 -24.87
CA HIS A 433 -6.89 32.35 -25.22
C HIS A 433 -6.79 33.39 -24.11
N ILE A 434 -5.59 33.95 -23.97
CA ILE A 434 -5.29 35.09 -23.10
C ILE A 434 -5.66 36.36 -23.86
N PHE A 435 -6.96 36.59 -24.04
CA PHE A 435 -7.39 37.69 -24.90
C PHE A 435 -7.60 38.98 -24.12
N THR A 436 -7.98 38.92 -22.84
CA THR A 436 -8.29 40.11 -22.04
C THR A 436 -8.33 39.80 -20.54
N GLU A 437 -7.66 40.63 -19.73
CA GLU A 437 -7.84 40.74 -18.26
C GLU A 437 -9.22 41.34 -17.90
N ASP A 438 -10.27 40.93 -18.61
CA ASP A 438 -11.63 41.41 -18.43
C ASP A 438 -12.22 40.89 -17.11
N ALA A 439 -12.68 41.82 -16.28
CA ALA A 439 -13.24 41.50 -14.96
C ALA A 439 -14.51 40.64 -15.05
N GLY A 440 -15.33 40.82 -16.10
CA GLY A 440 -16.54 40.05 -16.31
C GLY A 440 -16.25 38.59 -16.67
N ASN A 441 -15.30 38.35 -17.56
CA ASN A 441 -14.82 37.02 -17.90
C ASN A 441 -14.21 36.33 -16.67
N ARG A 442 -13.34 37.04 -15.93
CA ARG A 442 -12.72 36.53 -14.71
C ARG A 442 -13.76 36.02 -13.71
N ILE A 443 -14.82 36.80 -13.44
CA ILE A 443 -15.90 36.38 -12.52
C ILE A 443 -16.62 35.13 -13.04
N LYS A 444 -16.97 35.10 -14.33
CA LYS A 444 -17.70 33.97 -14.93
C LYS A 444 -16.86 32.69 -14.93
N MET A 445 -15.60 32.75 -15.34
CA MET A 445 -14.73 31.58 -15.44
C MET A 445 -14.37 31.03 -14.06
N MET A 446 -14.16 31.92 -13.07
CA MET A 446 -13.98 31.52 -11.69
C MET A 446 -15.21 30.80 -11.13
N ASN A 447 -16.40 31.40 -11.29
CA ASN A 447 -17.65 30.79 -10.83
C ASN A 447 -17.90 29.45 -11.51
N LYS A 448 -17.63 29.34 -12.83
CA LYS A 448 -17.73 28.08 -13.58
C LYS A 448 -16.87 26.99 -12.94
N ARG A 449 -15.59 27.26 -12.66
CA ARG A 449 -14.69 26.27 -12.02
C ARG A 449 -15.16 25.92 -10.60
N MET A 450 -15.51 26.90 -9.79
CA MET A 450 -15.89 26.66 -8.38
C MET A 450 -17.25 25.97 -8.22
N ASN A 451 -18.21 26.22 -9.11
CA ASN A 451 -19.53 25.57 -9.09
C ASN A 451 -19.45 24.04 -9.24
N LYS A 452 -18.35 23.52 -9.81
CA LYS A 452 -18.10 22.08 -9.88
C LYS A 452 -18.03 21.41 -8.52
N VAL A 453 -17.55 22.11 -7.48
CA VAL A 453 -17.53 21.57 -6.10
C VAL A 453 -18.95 21.26 -5.63
N SER A 454 -19.89 22.19 -5.86
CA SER A 454 -21.30 22.00 -5.53
C SER A 454 -21.92 20.84 -6.30
N LEU A 455 -21.53 20.66 -7.57
CA LEU A 455 -21.98 19.54 -8.39
C LEU A 455 -21.49 18.19 -7.84
N VAL A 456 -20.20 18.08 -7.49
CA VAL A 456 -19.63 16.89 -6.84
C VAL A 456 -20.41 16.54 -5.57
N LEU A 457 -20.68 17.53 -4.71
CA LEU A 457 -21.38 17.31 -3.45
C LEU A 457 -22.83 16.84 -3.66
N LYS A 458 -23.49 17.29 -4.73
CA LYS A 458 -24.85 16.90 -5.08
C LYS A 458 -24.91 15.51 -5.70
N ASP A 459 -23.95 15.17 -6.56
CA ASP A 459 -23.94 13.92 -7.33
C ASP A 459 -23.42 12.72 -6.50
N LEU A 460 -22.60 12.97 -5.47
CA LEU A 460 -22.12 11.92 -4.59
C LEU A 460 -23.08 11.69 -3.41
N ASP A 461 -23.57 10.47 -3.28
CA ASP A 461 -24.40 10.03 -2.14
C ASP A 461 -23.63 10.09 -0.82
N GLU A 462 -24.34 10.27 0.30
CA GLU A 462 -23.71 10.26 1.64
C GLU A 462 -22.98 8.95 1.94
N SER A 463 -23.50 7.82 1.47
CA SER A 463 -22.86 6.51 1.65
C SER A 463 -21.51 6.39 0.94
N SER A 464 -21.23 7.26 -0.03
CA SER A 464 -19.95 7.31 -0.72
C SER A 464 -18.95 8.26 -0.04
N LYS A 465 -19.41 9.02 0.96
CA LYS A 465 -18.61 10.02 1.69
C LYS A 465 -18.21 9.56 3.09
N VAL A 466 -19.03 8.71 3.72
CA VAL A 466 -18.83 8.25 5.10
C VAL A 466 -19.22 6.79 5.27
N ASN A 467 -18.41 6.06 6.05
CA ASN A 467 -18.71 4.70 6.48
C ASN A 467 -19.24 4.70 7.91
N PHE A 468 -20.40 4.07 8.13
CA PHE A 468 -21.00 3.92 9.45
C PHE A 468 -20.75 2.52 10.01
N TYR A 469 -20.15 2.46 11.19
CA TYR A 469 -19.88 1.21 11.92
C TYR A 469 -20.71 1.16 13.21
N GLY A 470 -21.12 -0.04 13.63
CA GLY A 470 -21.94 -0.27 14.83
C GLY A 470 -23.41 -0.59 14.52
N ASN A 471 -24.25 -0.69 15.56
CA ASN A 471 -25.67 -0.98 15.39
C ASN A 471 -26.44 0.30 15.01
N PRO A 472 -27.06 0.38 13.82
CA PRO A 472 -27.81 1.56 13.40
C PRO A 472 -29.04 1.87 14.28
N LYS A 473 -29.47 0.95 15.16
CA LYS A 473 -30.58 1.12 16.11
C LYS A 473 -30.22 1.83 17.42
N ASN A 474 -28.95 2.17 17.65
CA ASN A 474 -28.50 2.90 18.85
C ASN A 474 -28.41 4.43 18.62
N LYS A 475 -29.20 4.98 17.69
CA LYS A 475 -29.34 6.43 17.50
C LYS A 475 -30.38 7.01 18.45
#